data_AF-A0A822BWD0-F1
#
_entry.id   AF-A0A822BWD0-F1
#
_cell.length_a   1.000
_cell.length_b   1.000
_cell.length_c   1.000
_cell.angle_alpha   90.00
_cell.angle_beta   90.00
_cell.angle_gamma   90.00
#
_symmetry.space_group_name_H-M   'P 1'
#
loop_
_entity.id
_entity.type
_entity.pdbx_description
1 polymer ?
#
loop_
_entity_poly.entity_id
_entity_poly.type
_entity_poly.pdbx_seq_one_letter_code
_entity_poly.pdbx_strand_id
1 'polypeptide(L)'
;MYVYLCAATSDQKQTSTSVKMYRESSSSSESIECSYLTPILRKAVVDHVSDTFVATNVPLFALIDAARRGNTQLVEETAQIFMEHASKLIEVANVACSMSDQVEGIKLVRLAAMQIQHLSPQVVNAARILAARSTSKVALENMDIFRDTWEKYVRLLTEAVDEITTIEDFLAVSENHILEDINLCIQAMVERYPDRVGCTAVAIRGRFV
;
A
#
# COMPACT_ATOMS: atom_id res chain seq x y z
N MET A 1 -58.07 17.01 25.82
CA MET A 1 -57.51 16.84 24.46
C MET A 1 -55.99 17.09 24.38
N TYR A 2 -55.30 17.56 25.43
CA TYR A 2 -53.85 17.87 25.40
C TYR A 2 -52.92 16.76 25.92
N VAL A 3 -53.44 15.69 26.52
CA VAL A 3 -52.60 14.66 27.17
C VAL A 3 -52.15 13.56 26.18
N TYR A 4 -52.86 13.35 25.08
CA TYR A 4 -52.51 12.33 24.08
C TYR A 4 -51.45 12.78 23.05
N LEU A 5 -51.19 14.09 22.91
CA LEU A 5 -50.18 14.59 21.96
C LEU A 5 -48.74 14.49 22.49
N CYS A 6 -48.54 14.51 23.81
CA CYS A 6 -47.21 14.36 24.43
C CYS A 6 -46.69 12.91 24.37
N ALA A 7 -47.57 11.91 24.42
CA ALA A 7 -47.16 10.51 24.34
C ALA A 7 -46.66 10.12 22.94
N ALA A 8 -47.34 10.57 21.88
CA ALA A 8 -46.98 10.25 20.50
C ALA A 8 -45.66 10.92 20.04
N THR A 9 -45.34 12.09 20.58
CA THR A 9 -44.08 12.81 20.29
C THR A 9 -42.88 12.26 21.07
N SER A 10 -43.11 11.65 22.23
CA SER A 10 -42.07 10.97 23.00
C SER A 10 -41.66 9.64 22.35
N ASP A 11 -42.62 8.87 21.83
CA ASP A 11 -42.36 7.54 21.26
C ASP A 11 -41.63 7.60 19.90
N GLN A 12 -41.95 8.61 19.06
CA GLN A 12 -41.21 8.91 17.82
C GLN A 12 -39.80 9.46 18.07
N LYS A 13 -39.60 10.22 19.17
CA LYS A 13 -38.24 10.65 19.58
C LYS A 13 -37.43 9.47 20.08
N GLN A 14 -38.02 8.58 20.90
CA GLN A 14 -37.33 7.42 21.46
C GLN A 14 -36.83 6.46 20.38
N THR A 15 -37.65 6.19 19.35
CA THR A 15 -37.27 5.36 18.20
C THR A 15 -36.23 6.04 17.31
N SER A 16 -36.31 7.36 17.10
CA SER A 16 -35.30 8.11 16.31
C SER A 16 -33.93 8.18 17.01
N THR A 17 -33.91 8.33 18.34
CA THR A 17 -32.67 8.30 19.14
C THR A 17 -32.06 6.91 19.17
N SER A 18 -32.88 5.87 19.28
CA SER A 18 -32.40 4.47 19.27
C SER A 18 -31.79 4.12 17.91
N VAL A 19 -32.42 4.51 16.79
CA VAL A 19 -31.88 4.26 15.44
C VAL A 19 -30.61 5.07 15.18
N LYS A 20 -30.49 6.31 15.70
CA LYS A 20 -29.25 7.10 15.63
C LYS A 20 -28.12 6.47 16.46
N MET A 21 -28.40 6.06 17.69
CA MET A 21 -27.45 5.36 18.56
C MET A 21 -26.96 4.06 17.93
N TYR A 22 -27.84 3.25 17.31
CA TYR A 22 -27.42 2.05 16.60
C TYR A 22 -26.58 2.37 15.35
N ARG A 23 -26.93 3.41 14.57
CA ARG A 23 -26.11 3.84 13.42
C ARG A 23 -24.72 4.36 13.84
N GLU A 24 -24.65 5.12 14.92
CA GLU A 24 -23.40 5.62 15.50
C GLU A 24 -22.59 4.51 16.16
N SER A 25 -23.25 3.51 16.77
CA SER A 25 -22.60 2.31 17.32
C SER A 25 -22.06 1.39 16.22
N SER A 26 -22.78 1.24 15.11
CA SER A 26 -22.31 0.51 13.93
C SER A 26 -21.20 1.26 13.20
N SER A 27 -21.30 2.59 13.04
CA SER A 27 -20.22 3.37 12.42
C SER A 27 -18.98 3.46 13.30
N SER A 28 -19.13 3.52 14.62
CA SER A 28 -18.00 3.43 15.57
C SER A 28 -17.42 2.02 15.63
N SER A 29 -18.22 0.96 15.55
CA SER A 29 -17.71 -0.42 15.41
C SER A 29 -16.95 -0.63 14.09
N GLU A 30 -17.46 -0.12 12.96
CA GLU A 30 -16.80 -0.20 11.65
C GLU A 30 -15.51 0.64 11.58
N SER A 31 -15.48 1.81 12.22
CA SER A 31 -14.26 2.64 12.31
C SER A 31 -13.23 2.05 13.28
N ILE A 32 -13.67 1.42 14.37
CA ILE A 32 -12.81 0.64 15.27
C ILE A 32 -12.19 -0.55 14.50
N GLU A 33 -12.98 -1.32 13.75
CA GLU A 33 -12.49 -2.45 12.93
C GLU A 33 -11.50 -1.98 11.85
N CYS A 34 -11.76 -0.85 11.19
CA CYS A 34 -10.87 -0.20 10.23
C CYS A 34 -9.53 0.28 10.85
N SER A 35 -9.54 0.73 12.11
CA SER A 35 -8.36 1.22 12.83
C SER A 35 -7.38 0.11 13.26
N TYR A 36 -7.87 -1.11 13.53
CA TYR A 36 -7.02 -2.28 13.81
C TYR A 36 -6.38 -2.87 12.55
N LEU A 37 -7.04 -2.69 11.40
CA LEU A 37 -6.55 -3.17 10.11
C LEU A 37 -5.33 -2.36 9.64
N THR A 38 -5.23 -1.07 9.97
CA THR A 38 -4.21 -0.18 9.38
C THR A 38 -2.76 -0.50 9.81
N PRO A 39 -2.44 -0.86 11.07
CA PRO A 39 -1.10 -1.30 11.47
C PRO A 39 -0.72 -2.67 10.88
N ILE A 40 -1.68 -3.62 10.84
CA ILE A 40 -1.48 -4.97 10.28
C ILE A 40 -1.25 -4.87 8.77
N LEU A 41 -2.05 -4.07 8.07
CA LEU A 41 -1.90 -3.79 6.64
C LEU A 41 -0.57 -3.09 6.36
N ARG A 42 -0.13 -2.12 7.18
CA ARG A 42 1.17 -1.45 6.98
C ARG A 42 2.36 -2.37 7.22
N LYS A 43 2.34 -3.24 8.24
CA LYS A 43 3.38 -4.27 8.42
C LYS A 43 3.40 -5.25 7.26
N ALA A 44 2.23 -5.72 6.82
CA ALA A 44 2.13 -6.59 5.65
C ALA A 44 2.64 -5.90 4.37
N VAL A 45 2.46 -4.58 4.23
CA VAL A 45 2.99 -3.79 3.11
C VAL A 45 4.50 -3.64 3.22
N VAL A 46 5.07 -3.39 4.40
CA VAL A 46 6.53 -3.34 4.59
C VAL A 46 7.16 -4.71 4.32
N ASP A 47 6.57 -5.79 4.82
CA ASP A 47 7.01 -7.16 4.53
C ASP A 47 6.87 -7.44 3.01
N HIS A 48 5.78 -6.99 2.37
CA HIS A 48 5.57 -7.16 0.94
C HIS A 48 6.53 -6.32 0.08
N VAL A 49 6.87 -5.09 0.50
CA VAL A 49 7.90 -4.25 -0.11
C VAL A 49 9.25 -4.94 0.04
N SER A 50 9.63 -5.34 1.25
CA SER A 50 10.86 -6.07 1.51
C SER A 50 10.97 -7.33 0.64
N ASP A 51 9.93 -8.16 0.57
CA ASP A 51 9.94 -9.39 -0.23
C ASP A 51 9.93 -9.13 -1.74
N THR A 52 9.21 -8.11 -2.22
CA THR A 52 9.08 -7.80 -3.65
C THR A 52 10.34 -7.13 -4.20
N PHE A 53 11.06 -6.38 -3.36
CA PHE A 53 12.29 -5.70 -3.74
C PHE A 53 13.56 -6.53 -3.47
N VAL A 54 13.44 -7.72 -2.87
CA VAL A 54 14.50 -8.72 -2.80
C VAL A 54 14.68 -9.39 -4.17
N ALA A 55 15.91 -9.36 -4.70
CA ALA A 55 16.31 -10.02 -5.94
C ALA A 55 15.60 -9.56 -7.23
N THR A 56 15.29 -8.26 -7.34
CA THR A 56 14.65 -7.61 -8.52
C THR A 56 15.37 -7.79 -9.86
N ASN A 57 16.63 -8.22 -9.84
CA ASN A 57 17.42 -8.42 -11.06
C ASN A 57 17.23 -9.80 -11.70
N VAL A 58 16.61 -10.78 -11.00
CA VAL A 58 16.49 -12.15 -11.51
C VAL A 58 15.68 -12.22 -12.82
N PRO A 59 14.48 -11.60 -12.94
CA PRO A 59 13.71 -11.62 -14.19
C PRO A 59 14.45 -10.92 -15.35
N LEU A 60 15.15 -9.82 -15.07
CA LEU A 60 15.95 -9.10 -16.06
C LEU A 60 17.11 -9.95 -16.58
N PHE A 61 17.86 -10.60 -15.68
CA PHE A 61 18.98 -11.45 -16.08
C PHE A 61 18.55 -12.69 -16.84
N ALA A 62 17.42 -13.29 -16.47
CA ALA A 62 16.83 -14.40 -17.22
C ALA A 62 16.46 -13.98 -18.66
N LEU A 63 15.85 -12.80 -18.82
CA LEU A 63 15.52 -12.22 -20.13
C LEU A 63 16.79 -11.93 -20.98
N ILE A 64 17.82 -11.34 -20.37
CA ILE A 64 19.08 -11.04 -21.06
C ILE A 64 19.82 -12.33 -21.44
N ASP A 65 19.84 -13.35 -20.58
CA ASP A 65 20.46 -14.64 -20.89
C ASP A 65 19.76 -15.34 -22.06
N ALA A 66 18.42 -15.34 -22.08
CA ALA A 66 17.64 -15.85 -23.20
C ALA A 66 17.96 -15.11 -24.51
N ALA A 67 18.04 -13.78 -24.46
CA ALA A 67 18.37 -12.94 -25.61
C ALA A 67 19.80 -13.18 -26.12
N ARG A 68 20.79 -13.31 -25.22
CA ARG A 68 22.20 -13.61 -25.58
C ARG A 68 22.35 -14.97 -26.27
N ARG A 69 21.51 -15.95 -25.92
CA ARG A 69 21.45 -17.25 -26.59
C ARG A 69 20.77 -17.22 -27.96
N GLY A 70 20.15 -16.10 -28.33
CA GLY A 70 19.36 -15.98 -29.56
C GLY A 70 18.06 -16.79 -29.53
N ASN A 71 17.59 -17.19 -28.36
CA ASN A 71 16.38 -18.01 -28.22
C ASN A 71 15.14 -17.12 -28.16
N THR A 72 14.56 -16.80 -29.33
CA THR A 72 13.41 -15.91 -29.44
C THR A 72 12.17 -16.40 -28.71
N GLN A 73 11.96 -17.73 -28.64
CA GLN A 73 10.83 -18.30 -27.91
C GLN A 73 10.98 -18.06 -26.39
N LEU A 74 12.15 -18.40 -25.83
CA LEU A 74 12.42 -18.18 -24.42
C LEU A 74 12.42 -16.69 -24.05
N VAL A 75 12.77 -15.80 -24.98
CA VAL A 75 12.68 -14.35 -24.80
C VAL A 75 11.25 -13.88 -24.59
N GLU A 76 10.27 -14.43 -25.32
CA GLU A 76 8.87 -14.06 -25.09
C GLU A 76 8.34 -14.58 -23.74
N GLU A 77 8.72 -15.81 -23.36
CA GLU A 77 8.35 -16.38 -22.05
C GLU A 77 8.95 -15.56 -20.89
N THR A 78 10.24 -15.24 -20.97
CA THR A 78 10.93 -14.43 -19.94
C THR A 78 10.52 -12.96 -19.97
N ALA A 79 10.13 -12.42 -21.13
CA ALA A 79 9.59 -11.07 -21.24
C ALA A 79 8.25 -10.93 -20.50
N GLN A 80 7.40 -11.96 -20.57
CA GLN A 80 6.14 -11.96 -19.82
C GLN A 80 6.39 -11.91 -18.31
N ILE A 81 7.28 -12.77 -17.81
CA ILE A 81 7.69 -12.79 -16.39
C ILE A 81 8.27 -11.44 -15.96
N PHE A 82 9.11 -10.83 -16.80
CA PHE A 82 9.68 -9.52 -16.53
C PHE A 82 8.61 -8.42 -16.47
N MET A 83 7.64 -8.40 -17.40
CA MET A 83 6.55 -7.41 -17.42
C MET A 83 5.59 -7.57 -16.23
N GLU A 84 5.32 -8.81 -15.81
CA GLU A 84 4.56 -9.10 -14.60
C GLU A 84 5.30 -8.58 -13.35
N HIS A 85 6.61 -8.84 -13.26
CA HIS A 85 7.43 -8.32 -12.17
C HIS A 85 7.45 -6.79 -12.14
N ALA A 86 7.62 -6.13 -13.29
CA ALA A 86 7.56 -4.67 -13.41
C ALA A 86 6.22 -4.11 -12.92
N SER A 87 5.12 -4.75 -13.32
CA SER A 87 3.77 -4.36 -12.90
C SER A 87 3.59 -4.53 -11.39
N LYS A 88 4.15 -5.60 -10.83
CA LYS A 88 4.09 -5.86 -9.39
C LYS A 88 4.84 -4.81 -8.57
N LEU A 89 6.04 -4.41 -9.01
CA LEU A 89 6.81 -3.33 -8.36
C LEU A 89 6.00 -2.02 -8.30
N ILE A 90 5.33 -1.67 -9.39
CA ILE A 90 4.48 -0.48 -9.47
C ILE A 90 3.26 -0.59 -8.55
N GLU A 91 2.61 -1.77 -8.52
CA GLU A 91 1.47 -2.02 -7.63
C GLU A 91 1.87 -1.81 -6.16
N VAL A 92 2.97 -2.43 -5.73
CA VAL A 92 3.47 -2.33 -4.36
C VAL A 92 3.83 -0.89 -3.99
N ALA A 93 4.49 -0.16 -4.88
CA ALA A 93 4.79 1.24 -4.67
C ALA A 93 3.54 2.13 -4.53
N ASN A 94 2.48 1.84 -5.28
CA ASN A 94 1.20 2.56 -5.17
C ASN A 94 0.47 2.25 -3.86
N VAL A 95 0.58 1.01 -3.36
CA VAL A 95 0.06 0.65 -2.04
C VAL A 95 0.83 1.37 -0.92
N ALA A 96 2.16 1.48 -1.03
CA ALA A 96 2.94 2.29 -0.10
C ALA A 96 2.49 3.76 -0.11
N CYS A 97 2.25 4.33 -1.30
CA CYS A 97 1.75 5.70 -1.44
C CYS A 97 0.37 5.92 -0.81
N SER A 98 -0.53 4.93 -0.82
CA SER A 98 -1.88 5.11 -0.27
C SER A 98 -1.90 5.18 1.25
N MET A 99 -0.83 4.71 1.90
CA MET A 99 -0.67 4.62 3.35
C MET A 99 0.18 5.76 3.95
N SER A 100 0.73 6.63 3.11
CA SER A 100 1.58 7.75 3.49
C SER A 100 0.85 9.08 3.32
N ASP A 101 1.14 10.04 4.19
CA ASP A 101 0.67 11.43 4.10
C ASP A 101 1.74 12.39 3.55
N GLN A 102 2.93 11.86 3.23
CA GLN A 102 4.07 12.66 2.75
C GLN A 102 3.90 13.01 1.27
N VAL A 103 3.17 14.10 0.99
CA VAL A 103 2.80 14.53 -0.37
C VAL A 103 3.98 14.59 -1.35
N GLU A 104 5.14 15.11 -0.92
CA GLU A 104 6.32 15.18 -1.79
C GLU A 104 6.96 13.81 -2.04
N GLY A 105 7.07 12.95 -1.02
CA GLY A 105 7.56 11.58 -1.19
C GLY A 105 6.67 10.75 -2.11
N ILE A 106 5.34 10.87 -1.98
CA ILE A 106 4.36 10.22 -2.87
C ILE A 106 4.57 10.65 -4.32
N LYS A 107 4.85 11.93 -4.59
CA LYS A 107 5.14 12.40 -5.95
C LYS A 107 6.40 11.75 -6.50
N LEU A 108 7.47 11.65 -5.70
CA LEU A 108 8.72 11.00 -6.11
C LEU A 108 8.51 9.52 -6.44
N VAL A 109 7.78 8.78 -5.60
CA VAL A 109 7.44 7.38 -5.84
C VAL A 109 6.64 7.22 -7.14
N ARG A 110 5.61 8.05 -7.35
CA ARG A 110 4.80 8.01 -8.58
C ARG A 110 5.61 8.34 -9.83
N LEU A 111 6.53 9.29 -9.75
CA LEU A 111 7.43 9.61 -10.86
C LEU A 111 8.36 8.43 -11.17
N ALA A 112 8.97 7.80 -10.16
CA ALA A 112 9.82 6.63 -10.35
C ALA A 112 9.03 5.44 -10.94
N ALA A 113 7.83 5.17 -10.44
CA ALA A 113 6.94 4.12 -10.95
C ALA A 113 6.55 4.36 -12.42
N MET A 114 6.28 5.61 -12.80
CA MET A 114 6.02 6.00 -14.19
C MET A 114 7.24 5.73 -15.09
N GLN A 115 8.46 6.03 -14.62
CA GLN A 115 9.68 5.73 -15.38
C GLN A 115 9.85 4.23 -15.62
N ILE A 116 9.59 3.39 -14.62
CA ILE A 116 9.61 1.92 -14.75
C ILE A 116 8.56 1.46 -15.76
N GLN A 117 7.34 2.01 -15.70
CA GLN A 117 6.25 1.65 -16.61
C GLN A 117 6.60 1.96 -18.07
N HIS A 118 7.23 3.09 -18.35
CA HIS A 118 7.63 3.46 -19.71
C HIS A 118 8.86 2.71 -20.21
N LEU A 119 9.77 2.37 -19.32
CA LEU A 119 11.02 1.68 -19.66
C LEU A 119 10.82 0.19 -19.91
N SER A 120 9.93 -0.48 -19.16
CA SER A 120 9.71 -1.93 -19.24
C SER A 120 9.47 -2.46 -20.67
N PRO A 121 8.61 -1.88 -21.53
CA PRO A 121 8.47 -2.35 -22.91
C PRO A 121 9.73 -2.11 -23.76
N GLN A 122 10.52 -1.09 -23.45
CA GLN A 122 11.76 -0.78 -24.18
C GLN A 122 12.86 -1.79 -23.88
N VAL A 123 12.97 -2.24 -22.62
CA VAL A 123 13.87 -3.32 -22.19
C VAL A 123 13.53 -4.61 -22.93
N VAL A 124 12.24 -4.98 -22.99
CA VAL A 124 11.77 -6.15 -23.74
C VAL A 124 12.11 -6.01 -25.24
N ASN A 125 11.91 -4.83 -25.82
CA ASN A 125 12.25 -4.60 -27.22
C ASN A 125 13.76 -4.71 -27.48
N ALA A 126 14.60 -4.20 -26.58
CA ALA A 126 16.05 -4.35 -26.65
C ALA A 126 16.46 -5.84 -26.59
N ALA A 127 15.82 -6.62 -25.71
CA ALA A 127 16.04 -8.06 -25.61
C ALA A 127 15.63 -8.79 -26.90
N ARG A 128 14.48 -8.44 -27.50
CA ARG A 128 14.03 -9.01 -28.79
C ARG A 128 15.02 -8.70 -29.92
N ILE A 129 15.50 -7.47 -30.01
CA ILE A 129 16.51 -7.07 -31.03
C ILE A 129 17.82 -7.84 -30.82
N LEU A 130 18.25 -7.99 -29.56
CA LEU A 130 19.44 -8.78 -29.23
C LEU A 130 19.23 -10.25 -29.60
N ALA A 131 18.08 -10.83 -29.31
CA ALA A 131 17.78 -12.22 -29.67
C ALA A 131 17.83 -12.46 -31.19
N ALA A 132 17.30 -11.52 -31.97
CA ALA A 132 17.34 -11.58 -33.44
C ALA A 132 18.77 -11.39 -34.00
N ARG A 133 19.68 -10.79 -33.25
CA ARG A 133 21.05 -10.46 -33.67
C ARG A 133 22.06 -10.67 -32.53
N SER A 134 22.13 -11.89 -32.01
CA SER A 134 22.86 -12.21 -30.76
C SER A 134 24.37 -11.96 -30.81
N THR A 135 24.97 -11.94 -32.00
CA THR A 135 26.39 -11.65 -32.21
C THR A 135 26.68 -10.16 -32.47
N SER A 136 25.65 -9.32 -32.61
CA SER A 136 25.81 -7.90 -32.91
C SER A 136 26.29 -7.15 -31.69
N LYS A 137 27.51 -6.57 -31.77
CA LYS A 137 28.06 -5.70 -30.73
C LYS A 137 27.13 -4.54 -30.40
N VAL A 138 26.51 -3.92 -31.40
CA VAL A 138 25.56 -2.80 -31.21
C VAL A 138 24.31 -3.26 -30.46
N ALA A 139 23.83 -4.48 -30.70
CA ALA A 139 22.65 -5.00 -29.99
C ALA A 139 22.97 -5.35 -28.53
N LEU A 140 24.18 -5.87 -28.27
CA LEU A 140 24.69 -6.12 -26.92
C LEU A 140 24.83 -4.81 -26.13
N GLU A 141 25.49 -3.80 -26.70
CA GLU A 141 25.65 -2.48 -26.08
C GLU A 141 24.30 -1.81 -25.82
N ASN A 142 23.35 -1.90 -26.77
CA ASN A 142 22.00 -1.38 -26.59
C ASN A 142 21.30 -2.07 -25.40
N MET A 143 21.41 -3.39 -25.28
CA MET A 143 20.81 -4.13 -24.16
C MET A 143 21.45 -3.75 -22.82
N ASP A 144 22.77 -3.55 -22.78
CA ASP A 144 23.49 -3.12 -21.56
C ASP A 144 23.03 -1.73 -21.10
N ILE A 145 22.79 -0.79 -22.02
CA ILE A 145 22.25 0.55 -21.68
C ILE A 145 20.86 0.42 -21.04
N PHE A 146 19.99 -0.41 -21.61
CA PHE A 146 18.64 -0.63 -21.06
C PHE A 146 18.67 -1.36 -19.71
N ARG A 147 19.60 -2.31 -19.51
CA ARG A 147 19.84 -2.95 -18.21
C ARG A 147 20.21 -1.90 -17.16
N ASP A 148 21.23 -1.10 -17.41
CA ASP A 148 21.75 -0.14 -16.42
C ASP A 148 20.68 0.92 -16.08
N THR A 149 19.91 1.34 -17.08
CA THR A 149 18.79 2.28 -16.89
C THR A 149 17.67 1.65 -16.06
N TRP A 150 17.36 0.37 -16.29
CA TRP A 150 16.36 -0.36 -15.50
C TRP A 150 16.78 -0.48 -14.04
N GLU A 151 18.00 -0.95 -13.79
CA GLU A 151 18.55 -1.09 -12.43
C GLU A 151 18.55 0.25 -11.68
N LYS A 152 18.86 1.34 -12.38
CA LYS A 152 18.78 2.70 -11.82
C LYS A 152 17.36 3.07 -11.42
N TYR A 153 16.36 2.85 -12.27
CA TYR A 153 14.98 3.22 -11.97
C TYR A 153 14.35 2.34 -10.89
N VAL A 154 14.66 1.05 -10.85
CA VAL A 154 14.25 0.16 -9.74
C VAL A 154 14.85 0.64 -8.43
N ARG A 155 16.14 1.03 -8.42
CA ARG A 155 16.78 1.58 -7.22
C ARG A 155 16.12 2.88 -6.76
N LEU A 156 15.88 3.83 -7.66
CA LEU A 156 15.19 5.08 -7.33
C LEU A 156 13.78 4.86 -6.80
N LEU A 157 13.04 3.87 -7.35
CA LEU A 157 11.74 3.51 -6.82
C LEU A 157 11.86 2.96 -5.39
N THR A 158 12.83 2.08 -5.15
CA THR A 158 13.06 1.48 -3.83
C THR A 158 13.40 2.56 -2.79
N GLU A 159 14.36 3.43 -3.11
CA GLU A 159 14.77 4.55 -2.25
C GLU A 159 13.59 5.48 -1.94
N ALA A 160 12.79 5.84 -2.95
CA ALA A 160 11.61 6.69 -2.74
C ALA A 160 10.51 6.00 -1.91
N VAL A 161 10.33 4.69 -2.05
CA VAL A 161 9.37 3.92 -1.24
C VAL A 161 9.86 3.83 0.21
N ASP A 162 11.15 3.60 0.43
CA ASP A 162 11.76 3.59 1.76
C ASP A 162 11.60 4.95 2.47
N GLU A 163 11.73 6.07 1.74
CA GLU A 163 11.54 7.42 2.27
C GLU A 163 10.12 7.68 2.78
N ILE A 164 9.09 7.08 2.18
CA ILE A 164 7.68 7.24 2.60
C ILE A 164 7.19 6.15 3.56
N THR A 165 8.02 5.13 3.84
CA THR A 165 7.70 3.99 4.72
C THR A 165 8.53 4.01 6.01
N THR A 166 8.76 5.21 6.57
CA THR A 166 9.58 5.36 7.78
C THR A 166 8.89 4.79 9.03
N ILE A 167 9.70 4.28 9.96
CA ILE A 167 9.26 3.82 11.28
C ILE A 167 8.61 4.97 12.10
N GLU A 168 8.93 6.22 11.79
CA GLU A 168 8.36 7.40 12.45
C GLU A 168 6.91 7.65 12.02
N ASP A 169 6.55 7.40 10.76
CA ASP A 169 5.14 7.44 10.31
C ASP A 169 4.31 6.33 10.98
N PHE A 170 4.93 5.18 11.27
CA PHE A 170 4.33 4.12 12.08
C PHE A 170 4.08 4.57 13.53
N LEU A 171 5.01 5.30 14.15
CA LEU A 171 4.85 5.81 15.52
C LEU A 171 3.84 6.96 15.60
N ALA A 172 3.90 7.93 14.68
CA ALA A 172 3.03 9.10 14.67
C ALA A 172 1.56 8.72 14.42
N VAL A 173 1.29 7.77 13.52
CA VAL A 173 -0.07 7.29 13.28
C VAL A 173 -0.56 6.41 14.44
N SER A 174 0.32 5.62 15.07
CA SER A 174 -0.03 4.87 16.28
C SER A 174 -0.34 5.79 17.46
N GLU A 175 0.42 6.88 17.63
CA GLU A 175 0.22 7.88 18.69
C GLU A 175 -1.09 8.64 18.49
N ASN A 176 -1.37 9.14 17.29
CA ASN A 176 -2.61 9.86 16.99
C ASN A 176 -3.85 8.98 17.21
N HIS A 177 -3.80 7.72 16.79
CA HIS A 177 -4.90 6.79 17.07
C HIS A 177 -5.00 6.42 18.56
N ILE A 178 -3.88 6.29 19.29
CA ILE A 178 -3.90 6.11 20.76
C ILE A 178 -4.57 7.30 21.43
N LEU A 179 -4.24 8.52 21.01
CA LEU A 179 -4.86 9.74 21.52
C LEU A 179 -6.35 9.80 21.18
N GLU A 180 -6.76 9.38 19.98
CA GLU A 180 -8.17 9.31 19.58
C GLU A 180 -8.95 8.29 20.40
N ASP A 181 -8.40 7.08 20.61
CA ASP A 181 -8.98 6.07 21.50
C ASP A 181 -9.08 6.54 22.95
N ILE A 182 -8.07 7.26 23.45
CA ILE A 182 -8.11 7.87 24.79
C ILE A 182 -9.22 8.92 24.85
N ASN A 183 -9.36 9.77 23.83
CA ASN A 183 -10.45 10.75 23.77
C ASN A 183 -11.82 10.08 23.74
N LEU A 184 -11.96 8.97 23.01
CA LEU A 184 -13.18 8.15 23.01
C LEU A 184 -13.43 7.48 24.37
N CYS A 185 -12.39 7.01 25.08
CA CYS A 185 -12.51 6.53 26.47
C CYS A 185 -13.06 7.62 27.39
N ILE A 186 -12.49 8.83 27.31
CA ILE A 186 -12.85 9.97 28.15
C ILE A 186 -14.30 10.36 27.87
N GLN A 187 -14.68 10.43 26.60
CA GLN A 187 -16.06 10.73 26.21
C GLN A 187 -17.04 9.67 26.72
N ALA A 188 -16.72 8.38 26.60
CA ALA A 188 -17.53 7.29 27.13
C ALA A 188 -17.67 7.32 28.67
N MET A 189 -16.62 7.71 29.39
CA MET A 189 -16.66 7.92 30.84
C MET A 189 -17.55 9.10 31.24
N VAL A 190 -17.46 10.21 30.51
CA VAL A 190 -18.27 11.42 30.75
C VAL A 190 -19.75 11.16 30.48
N GLU A 191 -20.07 10.34 29.48
CA GLU A 191 -21.45 9.97 29.12
C GLU A 191 -22.08 8.90 30.06
N ARG A 192 -21.36 8.41 31.09
CA ARG A 192 -21.80 7.36 32.05
C ARG A 192 -22.24 6.04 31.40
N TYR A 193 -21.57 5.61 30.32
CA TYR A 193 -21.76 4.28 29.71
C TYR A 193 -20.55 3.37 30.03
N PRO A 194 -20.58 2.63 31.16
CA PRO A 194 -19.43 1.86 31.65
C PRO A 194 -19.00 0.71 30.74
N ASP A 195 -19.91 0.20 29.91
CA ASP A 195 -19.66 -0.95 29.02
C ASP A 195 -18.70 -0.59 27.85
N ARG A 196 -18.63 0.70 27.46
CA ARG A 196 -17.75 1.15 26.36
C ARG A 196 -16.30 1.37 26.80
N VAL A 197 -16.08 1.68 28.08
CA VAL A 197 -14.75 1.93 28.66
C VAL A 197 -13.89 0.65 28.65
N GLY A 198 -14.51 -0.51 28.88
CA GLY A 198 -13.82 -1.80 28.85
C GLY A 198 -13.27 -2.15 27.47
N CYS A 199 -14.05 -1.90 26.42
CA CYS A 199 -13.63 -2.17 25.03
C CYS A 199 -12.45 -1.29 24.61
N THR A 200 -12.45 -0.01 24.99
CA THR A 200 -11.39 0.93 24.61
C THR A 200 -10.10 0.72 25.44
N ALA A 201 -10.21 0.28 26.69
CA ALA A 201 -9.04 -0.13 27.49
C ALA A 201 -8.37 -1.40 26.94
N VAL A 202 -9.15 -2.34 26.41
CA VAL A 202 -8.63 -3.52 25.69
C VAL A 202 -7.94 -3.11 24.39
N ALA A 203 -8.50 -2.14 23.66
CA ALA A 203 -7.90 -1.56 22.45
C ALA A 203 -6.51 -0.97 22.71
N ILE A 204 -6.39 -0.13 23.75
CA ILE A 204 -5.13 0.48 24.16
C ILE A 204 -4.09 -0.58 24.51
N ARG A 205 -4.48 -1.61 25.28
CA ARG A 205 -3.57 -2.70 25.68
C ARG A 205 -3.07 -3.53 24.49
N GLY A 206 -3.91 -3.73 23.47
CA GLY A 206 -3.53 -4.45 22.24
C GLY A 206 -2.53 -3.70 21.36
N ARG A 207 -2.36 -2.39 21.54
CA ARG A 207 -1.40 -1.56 20.78
C ARG A 207 0.03 -1.56 21.36
N PHE A 208 0.22 -2.06 22.58
CA PHE A 208 1.54 -2.14 23.25
C PHE A 208 2.26 -3.50 23.09
N VAL A 209 1.65 -4.47 22.37
CA VAL A 209 2.19 -5.83 22.15
C VAL A 209 2.45 -6.02 20.66
#